data_AF-A0A0D8XZW0-F1
#
_entry.id   AF-A0A0D8XZW0-F1
#
_cell.length_a   1.000
_cell.length_b   1.000
_cell.length_c   1.000
_cell.angle_alpha   90.00
_cell.angle_beta   90.00
_cell.angle_gamma   90.00
#
_symmetry.space_group_name_H-M   'P 1'
#
loop_
_entity.id
_entity.type
_entity.pdbx_description
1 polymer ?
#
loop_
_entity_poly.entity_id
_entity_poly.type
_entity_poly.pdbx_seq_one_letter_code
_entity_poly.pdbx_strand_id
1 'polypeptide(L)'
;MKNDERDMPVLWHQCLLSVCQHYKNDLSQDQKAAIIDLIRYQSHYLISPEIRRELESNTSDKKSNPAVTTAVRNRANDTMEF
;
A
#
# COMPACT_ATOMS: atom_id res chain seq x y z
N MET A 1 9.53 26.56 13.46
CA MET A 1 8.66 25.45 13.03
C MET A 1 7.97 25.87 11.74
N LYS A 2 8.65 25.69 10.61
CA LYS A 2 8.17 26.11 9.28
C LYS A 2 8.61 25.03 8.29
N ASN A 3 7.66 24.60 7.45
CA ASN A 3 7.66 23.47 6.52
C ASN A 3 7.22 22.12 7.13
N ASP A 4 5.91 22.00 7.37
CA ASP A 4 5.22 20.70 7.43
C ASP A 4 4.88 20.23 5.99
N GLU A 5 5.79 20.42 5.04
CA GLU A 5 5.80 19.74 3.73
C GLU A 5 6.41 18.34 3.93
N ARG A 6 5.90 17.62 4.93
CA ARG A 6 6.53 16.39 5.41
C ARG A 6 6.19 15.30 4.42
N ASP A 7 7.12 15.00 3.53
CA ASP A 7 7.22 13.73 2.83
C ASP A 7 6.84 12.63 3.84
N MET A 8 5.68 12.00 3.60
CA MET A 8 5.11 11.06 4.56
C MET A 8 6.12 9.91 4.70
N PRO A 9 6.47 9.48 5.93
CA PRO A 9 7.55 8.52 6.13
C PRO A 9 7.32 7.26 5.30
N VAL A 10 8.40 6.68 4.79
CA VAL A 10 8.36 5.47 3.94
C VAL A 10 7.53 4.35 4.57
N LEU A 11 7.55 4.24 5.90
CA LEU A 11 6.77 3.27 6.69
C LEU A 11 5.26 3.43 6.48
N TRP A 12 4.75 4.65 6.35
CA TRP A 12 3.33 4.88 6.09
C TRP A 12 2.92 4.32 4.73
N HIS A 13 3.73 4.58 3.70
CA HIS A 13 3.52 4.04 2.35
C HIS A 13 3.65 2.51 2.33
N GLN A 14 4.60 1.94 3.08
CA GLN A 14 4.76 0.50 3.22
C GLN A 14 3.56 -0.16 3.91
N CYS A 15 3.04 0.45 4.98
CA CYS A 15 1.80 0.00 5.63
C CYS A 15 0.61 0.05 4.66
N LEU A 16 0.46 1.16 3.92
CA LEU A 16 -0.61 1.31 2.94
C LEU A 16 -0.51 0.26 1.81
N LEU A 17 0.69 0.00 1.31
CA LEU A 17 0.94 -1.06 0.32
C LEU A 17 0.56 -2.43 0.88
N SER A 18 0.94 -2.74 2.12
CA SER A 18 0.61 -4.02 2.76
C SER A 18 -0.91 -4.21 2.91
N VAL A 19 -1.64 -3.14 3.26
CA VAL A 19 -3.11 -3.13 3.30
C VAL A 19 -3.70 -3.40 1.91
N CYS A 20 -3.20 -2.71 0.87
CA CYS A 20 -3.67 -2.93 -0.50
C CYS A 20 -3.37 -4.36 -0.97
N GLN A 21 -2.20 -4.92 -0.65
CA GLN A 21 -1.84 -6.29 -1.02
C GLN A 21 -2.70 -7.34 -0.31
N HIS A 22 -3.06 -7.13 0.96
CA HIS A 22 -3.82 -8.09 1.77
C HIS A 22 -5.34 -7.99 1.57
N TYR A 23 -5.87 -6.77 1.39
CA TYR A 23 -7.31 -6.50 1.38
C TYR A 23 -7.86 -6.06 0.01
N LYS A 24 -7.08 -6.08 -1.08
CA LYS A 24 -7.58 -5.68 -2.43
C LYS A 24 -8.85 -6.40 -2.90
N ASN A 25 -9.11 -7.61 -2.38
CA ASN A 25 -10.31 -8.39 -2.69
C ASN A 25 -11.53 -7.93 -1.87
N ASP A 26 -11.29 -7.40 -0.67
CA ASP A 26 -12.31 -6.92 0.27
C ASP A 26 -12.60 -5.42 0.11
N LEU A 27 -11.74 -4.69 -0.62
CA LEU A 27 -11.94 -3.26 -0.92
C LEU A 27 -12.95 -3.05 -2.04
N SER A 28 -13.99 -2.25 -1.77
CA SER A 28 -14.93 -1.76 -2.78
C SER A 28 -14.24 -0.82 -3.78
N GLN A 29 -14.78 -0.68 -4.99
CA GLN A 29 -14.21 0.20 -6.02
C GLN A 29 -14.11 1.66 -5.57
N ASP A 30 -15.07 2.15 -4.78
CA ASP A 30 -15.04 3.49 -4.21
C ASP A 30 -13.86 3.68 -3.24
N GLN A 31 -13.58 2.67 -2.41
CA GLN A 31 -12.43 2.67 -1.51
C GLN A 31 -11.10 2.59 -2.27
N LYS A 32 -11.04 1.81 -3.34
CA LYS A 32 -9.88 1.77 -4.24
C LYS A 32 -9.63 3.13 -4.88
N ALA A 33 -10.68 3.81 -5.34
CA ALA A 33 -10.58 5.16 -5.89
C ALA A 33 -10.10 6.17 -4.85
N ALA A 34 -10.59 6.10 -3.61
CA ALA A 34 -10.14 6.95 -2.52
C ALA A 34 -8.66 6.74 -2.17
N ILE A 35 -8.18 5.50 -2.18
CA ILE A 35 -6.75 5.19 -1.95
C ILE A 35 -5.89 5.71 -3.10
N ILE A 36 -6.35 5.57 -4.35
CA ILE A 36 -5.65 6.13 -5.52
C ILE A 36 -5.55 7.65 -5.42
N ASP A 37 -6.63 8.31 -4.96
CA ASP A 37 -6.65 9.74 -4.76
C ASP A 37 -5.67 10.17 -3.65
N LEU A 38 -5.64 9.43 -2.54
CA LEU A 38 -4.72 9.65 -1.43
C LEU A 38 -3.24 9.58 -1.87
N ILE A 39 -2.84 8.58 -2.67
CA ILE A 39 -1.46 8.46 -3.16
C ILE A 39 -1.09 9.48 -4.25
N ARG A 40 -2.08 10.20 -4.82
CA ARG A 40 -1.83 11.36 -5.69
C ARG A 40 -1.39 12.57 -4.88
N TYR A 41 -1.99 12.77 -3.71
CA TYR A 41 -1.58 13.84 -2.80
C TYR A 41 -0.29 13.50 -2.04
N GLN A 42 -0.09 12.23 -1.69
CA GLN A 42 1.11 11.72 -1.01
C GLN A 42 1.82 10.72 -1.91
N SER A 43 2.65 11.24 -2.81
CA SER A 43 3.31 10.44 -3.85
C SER A 43 4.71 10.00 -3.42
N HIS A 44 4.95 8.68 -3.40
CA HIS A 44 6.27 8.10 -3.22
C HIS A 44 6.73 7.42 -4.52
N TYR A 45 7.89 7.83 -5.03
CA TYR A 45 8.45 7.43 -6.33
C TYR A 45 8.49 5.90 -6.57
N LEU A 46 8.76 5.10 -5.54
CA LEU A 46 8.79 3.63 -5.64
C LEU A 46 7.49 2.93 -5.26
N ILE A 47 6.69 3.50 -4.34
CA ILE A 47 5.62 2.74 -3.67
C ILE A 47 4.26 3.09 -4.28
N SER A 48 4.01 4.36 -4.60
CA SER A 48 2.78 4.77 -5.28
C SER A 48 2.49 4.02 -6.58
N PRO A 49 3.47 3.75 -7.49
CA PRO A 49 3.21 2.92 -8.66
C PRO A 49 2.88 1.47 -8.31
N GLU A 50 3.47 0.90 -7.25
CA GLU A 50 3.19 -0.45 -6.79
C GLU A 50 1.77 -0.56 -6.21
N ILE A 51 1.35 0.42 -5.40
CA ILE A 51 -0.02 0.50 -4.88
C ILE A 51 -1.03 0.59 -6.03
N ARG A 52 -0.78 1.46 -7.01
CA ARG A 52 -1.66 1.60 -8.17
C ARG A 52 -1.77 0.28 -8.93
N ARG A 53 -0.63 -0.37 -9.21
CA ARG A 53 -0.60 -1.68 -9.87
C ARG A 53 -1.38 -2.73 -9.08
N GLU A 54 -1.25 -2.79 -7.76
CA GLU A 54 -1.98 -3.76 -6.93
C GLU A 54 -3.50 -3.53 -6.93
N LEU A 55 -3.94 -2.27 -6.95
CA LEU A 55 -5.37 -1.91 -7.01
C LEU A 55 -5.98 -2.08 -8.41
N GLU A 56 -5.21 -1.82 -9.46
CA GLU A 56 -5.60 -1.99 -10.87
C GLU A 56 -5.47 -3.44 -11.38
N SER A 57 -4.67 -4.27 -10.69
CA SER A 57 -4.54 -5.71 -10.99
C SER A 57 -5.85 -6.40 -10.63
N ASN A 58 -6.75 -6.38 -11.60
CA ASN A 58 -8.12 -6.85 -11.49
C ASN A 58 -8.12 -8.33 -11.12
N THR A 59 -8.69 -8.64 -9.96
CA THR A 59 -8.89 -10.00 -9.47
C THR A 59 -10.02 -10.63 -10.28
N SER A 60 -9.70 -11.05 -11.50
CA SER A 60 -10.39 -12.18 -12.11
C SER A 60 -10.13 -13.40 -11.23
N ASP A 61 -11.17 -13.85 -10.55
CA ASP A 61 -11.28 -15.15 -9.90
C ASP A 61 -10.44 -15.40 -8.65
N LYS A 62 -11.09 -15.32 -7.48
CA LYS A 62 -10.98 -16.33 -6.41
C LYS A 62 -12.12 -16.18 -5.40
N LYS A 63 -13.21 -16.93 -5.64
CA LYS A 63 -14.07 -17.40 -4.55
C LYS A 63 -13.21 -18.30 -3.63
N SER A 64 -12.99 -17.91 -2.38
CA SER A 64 -12.99 -18.82 -1.20
C SER A 64 -12.49 -18.13 0.09
N ASN A 65 -13.40 -18.08 1.06
CA ASN A 65 -13.32 -18.16 2.54
C ASN A 65 -12.00 -17.97 3.33
N PRO A 66 -12.10 -17.55 4.62
CA PRO A 66 -11.07 -16.89 5.39
C PRO A 66 -10.13 -17.88 6.08
N ALA A 67 -8.83 -17.65 5.94
CA ALA A 67 -7.85 -18.18 6.87
C ALA A 67 -6.77 -17.13 7.05
N VAL A 68 -6.85 -16.46 8.20
CA VAL A 68 -5.77 -15.68 8.80
C VAL A 68 -4.47 -16.48 8.67
N THR A 69 -3.52 -15.99 7.89
CA THR A 69 -2.11 -16.33 8.04
C THR A 69 -1.32 -15.09 7.68
N THR A 70 -1.19 -14.21 8.67
CA THR A 70 -0.23 -13.12 8.72
C THR A 70 1.18 -13.73 8.72
N ALA A 71 1.65 -14.13 7.55
CA ALA A 71 3.07 -14.43 7.34
C ALA A 71 3.80 -13.08 7.28
N VAL A 72 4.20 -12.59 8.46
CA VAL A 72 5.10 -11.44 8.61
C VAL A 72 6.41 -11.80 7.92
N ARG A 73 6.55 -11.44 6.64
CA ARG A 73 7.84 -11.44 5.95
C ARG A 73 8.55 -10.16 6.38
N ASN A 74 9.16 -10.20 7.55
CA ASN A 74 10.22 -9.25 7.90
C ASN A 74 11.32 -9.39 6.84
N ARG A 75 11.27 -8.52 5.83
CA ARG A 75 12.40 -8.35 4.91
C ARG A 75 13.48 -7.64 5.74
N ALA A 76 14.54 -8.40 5.99
CA ALA A 76 15.70 -8.00 6.75
C ALA A 76 16.23 -6.64 6.29
N ASN A 77 16.49 -5.79 7.28
CA ASN A 77 17.54 -4.77 7.34
C ASN A 77 18.15 -4.40 5.99
N ASP A 78 17.68 -3.30 5.42
CA ASP A 78 18.49 -2.52 4.49
C ASP A 78 19.18 -1.42 5.31
N THR A 79 20.50 -1.49 5.31
CA THR A 79 21.44 -0.68 6.09
C THR A 79 21.19 0.81 5.89
N MET A 80 21.07 1.53 6.99
CA MET A 80 20.97 2.99 7.04
C MET A 80 22.35 3.59 6.79
N GLU A 81 22.61 4.08 5.57
CA GLU A 81 23.77 4.94 5.28
C GLU A 81 23.34 6.40 5.49
N PHE A 82 24.12 7.12 6.31
CA PHE A 82 23.93 8.52 6.69
C PHE A 82 24.16 9.50 5.52
#